data_AF-A0A931CTK0-F1
#
_entry.id   AF-A0A931CTK0-F1
#
_cell.length_a   1.000
_cell.length_b   1.000
_cell.length_c   1.000
_cell.angle_alpha   90.00
_cell.angle_beta   90.00
_cell.angle_gamma   90.00
#
_symmetry.space_group_name_H-M   'P 1'
#
loop_
_entity.id
_entity.type
_entity.pdbx_description
1 polymer ?
#
loop_
_entity_poly.entity_id
_entity_poly.type
_entity_poly.pdbx_seq_one_letter_code
_entity_poly.pdbx_strand_id
1 'polypeptide(L)'
;MAVPALVLAAIKRRALLRLVAYVASVMVPVLIMVMCGGLALVASAAEGSTTACLTDASSVAETAAQPGTASGLSIASTSGPPTVLSTAQVKVARDYIVAGKSLGVPDAGLEIAIIMSLQESGLRVLANTSVPDSMSYQHDGVGTDDDSLGSAQQRPSSGRNLSRWMRPVGVRLLSLSRVFLVAC
;
A
#
# COMPACT_ATOMS: atom_id res chain seq x y z
N MET A 1 44.35 48.72 11.22
CA MET A 1 44.51 47.37 10.63
C MET A 1 43.52 46.42 11.32
N ALA A 2 42.25 46.38 10.90
CA ALA A 2 41.18 45.62 11.60
C ALA A 2 40.35 44.69 10.68
N VAL A 3 40.62 44.71 9.38
CA VAL A 3 39.93 43.92 8.35
C VAL A 3 40.09 42.39 8.54
N PRO A 4 41.25 41.82 8.94
CA PRO A 4 41.38 40.35 8.99
C PRO A 4 40.57 39.70 10.13
N ALA A 5 40.34 40.41 11.23
CA ALA A 5 39.60 39.89 12.38
C ALA A 5 38.09 39.72 12.09
N LEU A 6 37.51 40.63 11.31
CA LEU A 6 36.08 40.60 10.95
C LEU A 6 35.76 39.47 9.97
N VAL A 7 36.67 39.21 9.02
CA VAL A 7 36.54 38.13 8.03
C VAL A 7 36.64 36.76 8.69
N LEU A 8 37.59 36.58 9.62
CA LEU A 8 37.72 35.32 10.36
C LEU A 8 36.51 35.05 11.27
N ALA A 9 35.96 36.09 11.90
CA ALA A 9 34.73 35.98 12.69
C ALA A 9 33.51 35.60 11.83
N ALA A 10 33.40 36.14 10.62
CA ALA A 10 32.31 35.79 9.69
C ALA A 10 32.42 34.35 9.17
N ILE A 11 33.62 33.87 8.86
CA ILE A 11 33.86 32.48 8.44
C ILE A 11 33.55 31.51 9.58
N LYS A 12 33.99 31.82 10.81
CA LYS A 12 33.71 30.99 11.99
C LYS A 12 32.20 30.94 12.30
N ARG A 13 31.49 32.07 12.18
CA ARG A 13 30.01 32.11 12.32
C ARG A 13 29.30 31.30 11.24
N ARG A 14 29.73 31.37 9.98
CA ARG A 14 29.16 30.58 8.88
C ARG A 14 29.43 29.08 9.02
N ALA A 15 30.62 28.69 9.47
CA ALA A 15 30.96 27.30 9.76
C ALA A 15 30.14 26.76 10.94
N LEU A 16 29.98 27.55 12.00
CA LEU A 16 29.15 27.21 13.16
C LEU A 16 27.68 27.02 12.77
N LEU A 17 27.13 27.93 11.96
CA LEU A 17 25.74 27.84 11.47
C LEU A 17 25.52 26.60 10.59
N ARG A 18 26.47 26.25 9.72
CA ARG A 18 26.39 25.02 8.91
C ARG A 18 26.47 23.76 9.76
N LEU A 19 27.33 23.75 10.77
CA LEU A 19 27.46 22.62 11.69
C LEU A 19 26.19 22.46 12.56
N VAL A 20 25.63 23.55 13.07
CA VAL A 20 24.36 23.53 13.81
C VAL A 20 23.21 23.07 12.91
N ALA A 21 23.11 23.56 11.68
CA ALA A 21 22.09 23.13 10.73
C ALA A 21 22.23 21.63 10.37
N TYR A 22 23.46 21.15 10.20
CA TYR A 22 23.73 19.72 9.96
C TYR A 22 23.35 18.86 11.17
N VAL A 23 23.77 19.25 12.38
CA VAL A 23 23.41 18.53 13.62
C VAL A 23 21.89 18.53 13.83
N ALA A 24 21.21 19.65 13.61
CA ALA A 24 19.75 19.72 13.67
C ALA A 24 19.09 18.81 12.62
N SER A 25 19.57 18.84 11.37
CA SER A 25 19.04 18.01 10.29
C SER A 25 19.20 16.51 10.53
N VAL A 26 20.20 16.08 11.33
CA VAL A 26 20.40 14.66 11.68
C VAL A 26 19.69 14.31 12.99
N MET A 27 19.71 15.18 13.99
CA MET A 27 19.10 14.90 15.30
C MET A 27 17.57 14.98 15.27
N VAL A 28 16.98 15.86 14.45
CA VAL A 28 15.51 15.99 14.31
C VAL A 28 14.85 14.70 13.79
N PRO A 29 15.29 14.08 12.67
CA PRO A 29 14.68 12.83 12.21
C PRO A 29 14.94 11.66 13.16
N VAL A 30 16.09 11.62 13.85
CA VAL A 30 16.37 10.60 14.88
C VAL A 30 15.41 10.75 16.07
N LEU A 31 15.13 11.97 16.52
CA LEU A 31 14.18 12.24 17.59
C LEU A 31 12.73 11.86 17.19
N ILE A 32 12.36 12.15 15.94
CA ILE A 32 11.04 11.78 15.38
C ILE A 32 10.89 10.26 15.31
N MET A 33 11.92 9.54 14.86
CA MET A 33 11.91 8.06 14.83
C MET A 33 11.82 7.45 16.23
N VAL A 34 12.49 8.02 17.24
CA VAL A 34 12.40 7.55 18.63
C VAL A 34 11.01 7.86 19.23
N MET A 35 10.42 9.00 18.93
CA MET A 35 9.06 9.35 19.37
C MET A 35 7.98 8.48 18.70
N CYS A 36 8.12 8.20 17.40
CA CYS A 36 7.22 7.29 16.69
C CYS A 36 7.45 5.82 17.09
N GLY A 37 8.68 5.42 17.41
CA GLY A 37 9.02 4.07 17.90
C GLY A 37 8.61 3.82 19.35
N GLY A 38 8.54 4.85 20.18
CA GLY A 38 8.14 4.75 21.59
C GLY A 38 6.68 4.36 21.81
N LEU A 39 5.80 4.58 20.83
CA LEU A 39 4.39 4.15 20.90
C LEU A 39 4.23 2.63 20.66
N ALA A 40 5.28 1.94 20.21
CA ALA A 40 5.27 0.49 20.00
C ALA A 40 5.86 -0.32 21.17
N LEU A 41 6.40 0.32 22.22
CA LEU A 41 7.07 -0.37 23.34
C LEU A 41 6.35 -0.25 24.71
N VAL A 42 5.13 0.30 24.75
CA VAL A 42 4.25 0.30 25.95
C VAL A 42 3.00 -0.55 25.70
N ALA A 43 3.19 -1.71 25.04
CA ALA A 43 2.15 -2.74 24.91
C ALA A 43 2.70 -4.15 25.21
N SER A 44 3.83 -4.25 25.89
CA SER A 44 4.42 -5.52 26.35
C SER A 44 4.70 -5.43 27.85
N ALA A 45 3.62 -5.25 28.61
CA ALA A 45 3.58 -5.44 30.07
C ALA A 45 2.19 -5.98 30.46
N ALA A 46 1.85 -7.14 29.92
CA ALA A 46 0.81 -8.00 30.46
C ALA A 46 1.05 -9.45 29.98
N GLU A 47 2.22 -10.00 30.30
CA GLU A 47 2.34 -11.45 30.47
C GLU A 47 1.61 -11.81 31.77
N GLY A 48 0.31 -12.05 31.64
CA GLY A 48 -0.50 -12.74 32.62
C GLY A 48 -0.74 -14.16 32.14
N SER A 49 0.22 -15.05 32.41
CA SER A 49 0.00 -16.48 32.27
C SER A 49 -0.95 -16.96 33.38
N THR A 50 -2.23 -17.17 33.05
CA THR A 50 -3.08 -18.13 33.78
C THR A 50 -3.99 -18.87 32.81
N THR A 51 -3.73 -20.17 32.72
CA THR A 51 -4.55 -21.30 32.31
C THR A 51 -6.07 -21.10 32.42
N ALA A 52 -6.80 -21.40 31.33
CA ALA A 52 -8.23 -21.80 31.19
C ALA A 52 -8.81 -21.20 29.89
N CYS A 53 -9.40 -21.89 28.91
CA CYS A 53 -9.89 -23.26 28.79
C CYS A 53 -9.61 -23.77 27.37
N LEU A 54 -9.24 -25.04 27.29
CA LEU A 54 -9.43 -25.88 26.13
C LEU A 54 -10.93 -25.95 25.83
N THR A 55 -11.36 -25.54 24.64
CA THR A 55 -12.47 -26.19 23.92
C THR A 55 -12.37 -25.88 22.43
N ASP A 56 -12.39 -26.94 21.65
CA ASP A 56 -12.73 -27.04 20.24
C ASP A 56 -13.51 -25.86 19.62
N ALA A 57 -13.04 -25.44 18.44
CA ALA A 57 -13.87 -25.54 17.23
C ALA A 57 -13.01 -25.32 15.99
N SER A 58 -12.62 -26.42 15.36
CA SER A 58 -12.72 -26.46 13.90
C SER A 58 -14.17 -26.13 13.53
N SER A 59 -14.38 -25.01 12.87
CA SER A 59 -15.50 -24.87 11.94
C SER A 59 -15.06 -23.98 10.78
N VAL A 60 -14.56 -24.65 9.75
CA VAL A 60 -14.82 -24.23 8.37
C VAL A 60 -16.33 -24.18 8.26
N ALA A 61 -16.93 -22.99 8.45
CA ALA A 61 -18.32 -22.77 8.14
C ALA A 61 -18.45 -22.66 6.62
N GLU A 62 -18.47 -23.83 5.98
CA GLU A 62 -19.03 -24.02 4.66
C GLU A 62 -20.54 -23.86 4.79
N THR A 63 -21.05 -22.63 4.65
CA THR A 63 -22.48 -22.40 4.45
C THR A 63 -22.75 -22.43 2.95
N ALA A 64 -23.43 -23.51 2.55
CA ALA A 64 -23.95 -23.74 1.23
C ALA A 64 -24.74 -22.54 0.66
N ALA A 65 -24.66 -22.41 -0.66
CA ALA A 65 -25.29 -21.38 -1.46
C ALA A 65 -26.83 -21.29 -1.29
N GLN A 66 -27.35 -20.07 -1.28
CA GLN A 66 -28.68 -19.77 -1.82
C GLN A 66 -28.67 -18.43 -2.58
N PRO A 67 -29.45 -18.31 -3.67
CA PRO A 67 -29.20 -17.37 -4.76
C PRO A 67 -29.88 -16.02 -4.52
N GLY A 68 -29.19 -14.95 -4.92
CA GLY A 68 -29.82 -13.72 -5.40
C GLY A 68 -30.10 -12.65 -4.35
N THR A 69 -29.06 -12.02 -3.80
CA THR A 69 -28.99 -10.56 -3.58
C THR A 69 -27.51 -10.19 -3.43
N ALA A 70 -26.88 -9.70 -4.50
CA ALA A 70 -25.48 -9.24 -4.60
C ALA A 70 -24.49 -9.88 -3.59
N SER A 71 -23.94 -11.06 -3.95
CA SER A 71 -22.93 -11.78 -3.16
C SER A 71 -21.64 -10.96 -3.02
N GLY A 72 -21.60 -10.10 -2.01
CA GLY A 72 -20.39 -9.47 -1.52
C GLY A 72 -19.68 -10.31 -0.47
N LEU A 73 -18.38 -10.09 -0.29
CA LEU A 73 -17.61 -10.65 0.81
C LEU A 73 -17.55 -9.64 1.95
N SER A 74 -18.13 -9.99 3.10
CA SER A 74 -18.03 -9.18 4.32
C SER A 74 -16.80 -9.59 5.12
N ILE A 75 -15.92 -8.63 5.40
CA ILE A 75 -14.71 -8.80 6.21
C ILE A 75 -14.94 -8.08 7.53
N ALA A 76 -14.89 -8.83 8.63
CA ALA A 76 -15.02 -8.26 9.96
C ALA A 76 -13.84 -7.32 10.26
N SER A 77 -14.13 -6.15 10.81
CA SER A 77 -13.13 -5.20 11.28
C SER A 77 -13.11 -5.19 12.81
N THR A 78 -11.91 -5.21 13.40
CA THR A 78 -11.73 -5.13 14.86
C THR A 78 -11.90 -3.70 15.40
N SER A 79 -11.90 -2.70 14.53
CA SER A 79 -11.86 -1.28 14.91
C SER A 79 -12.89 -0.40 14.19
N GLY A 80 -13.95 -0.98 13.62
CA GLY A 80 -14.95 -0.23 12.87
C GLY A 80 -16.03 -1.10 12.22
N PRO A 81 -16.90 -0.50 11.37
CA PRO A 81 -17.89 -1.26 10.62
C PRO A 81 -17.23 -2.30 9.69
N PRO A 82 -17.92 -3.42 9.41
CA PRO A 82 -17.40 -4.45 8.51
C PRO A 82 -17.18 -3.88 7.11
N THR A 83 -16.08 -4.29 6.47
CA THR A 83 -15.79 -3.92 5.08
C THR A 83 -16.49 -4.91 4.17
N VAL A 84 -17.41 -4.43 3.33
CA VAL A 84 -18.14 -5.27 2.38
C VAL A 84 -17.58 -5.04 0.98
N LEU A 85 -16.96 -6.07 0.41
CA LEU A 85 -16.49 -6.09 -0.97
C LEU A 85 -17.60 -6.59 -1.89
N SER A 86 -17.83 -5.92 -3.01
CA SER A 86 -18.72 -6.39 -4.07
C SER A 86 -18.18 -7.64 -4.78
N THR A 87 -19.05 -8.35 -5.50
CA THR A 87 -18.64 -9.51 -6.32
C THR A 87 -17.54 -9.14 -7.34
N ALA A 88 -17.59 -7.93 -7.91
CA ALA A 88 -16.57 -7.44 -8.84
C ALA A 88 -15.21 -7.28 -8.14
N GLN A 89 -15.17 -6.70 -6.94
CA GLN A 89 -13.94 -6.54 -6.15
C GLN A 89 -13.37 -7.90 -5.70
N VAL A 90 -14.23 -8.83 -5.31
CA VAL A 90 -13.82 -10.21 -5.00
C VAL A 90 -13.23 -10.92 -6.22
N LYS A 91 -13.79 -10.67 -7.41
CA LYS A 91 -13.24 -11.20 -8.67
C LYS A 91 -11.83 -10.65 -8.93
N VAL A 92 -11.60 -9.35 -8.73
CA VAL A 92 -10.26 -8.75 -8.88
C VAL A 92 -9.26 -9.40 -7.92
N ALA A 93 -9.61 -9.59 -6.64
CA ALA A 93 -8.76 -10.29 -5.69
C ALA A 93 -8.46 -11.75 -6.11
N ARG A 94 -9.45 -12.48 -6.65
CA ARG A 94 -9.23 -13.81 -7.21
C ARG A 94 -8.26 -13.78 -8.39
N ASP A 95 -8.39 -12.79 -9.27
CA ASP A 95 -7.50 -12.65 -10.43
C ASP A 95 -6.04 -12.44 -9.98
N TYR A 96 -5.79 -11.72 -8.88
CA TYR A 96 -4.47 -11.64 -8.23
C TYR A 96 -3.93 -13.00 -7.78
N ILE A 97 -4.76 -13.78 -7.08
CA ILE A 97 -4.38 -15.12 -6.59
C ILE A 97 -4.03 -16.04 -7.75
N VAL A 98 -4.89 -16.10 -8.77
CA VAL A 98 -4.67 -16.98 -9.94
C VAL A 98 -3.39 -16.58 -10.68
N ALA A 99 -3.21 -15.30 -10.96
CA ALA A 99 -2.04 -14.82 -11.68
C ALA A 99 -0.74 -15.02 -10.86
N GLY A 100 -0.70 -14.63 -9.59
CA GLY A 100 0.50 -14.80 -8.78
C GLY A 100 0.85 -16.26 -8.52
N LYS A 101 -0.14 -17.15 -8.32
CA LYS A 101 0.10 -18.60 -8.23
C LYS A 101 0.71 -19.15 -9.52
N SER A 102 0.23 -18.73 -10.69
CA SER A 102 0.83 -19.13 -11.97
C SER A 102 2.26 -18.63 -12.19
N LEU A 103 2.68 -17.61 -11.43
CA LEU A 103 4.03 -17.05 -11.45
C LEU A 103 4.89 -17.55 -10.27
N GLY A 104 4.38 -18.43 -9.41
CA GLY A 104 5.11 -18.92 -8.23
C GLY A 104 5.31 -17.88 -7.13
N VAL A 105 4.48 -16.84 -7.08
CA VAL A 105 4.50 -15.84 -6.00
C VAL A 105 4.03 -16.50 -4.70
N PRO A 106 4.79 -16.39 -3.59
CA PRO A 106 4.37 -16.94 -2.30
C PRO A 106 3.12 -16.24 -1.77
N ASP A 107 2.37 -16.89 -0.89
CA ASP A 107 1.11 -16.36 -0.35
C ASP A 107 1.26 -14.96 0.29
N ALA A 108 2.38 -14.71 0.99
CA ALA A 108 2.69 -13.39 1.55
C ALA A 108 2.81 -12.30 0.46
N GLY A 109 3.34 -12.63 -0.72
CA GLY A 109 3.42 -11.71 -1.85
C GLY A 109 2.05 -11.44 -2.50
N LEU A 110 1.17 -12.45 -2.51
CA LEU A 110 -0.22 -12.29 -2.96
C LEU A 110 -1.01 -11.39 -2.01
N GLU A 111 -0.83 -11.56 -0.70
CA GLU A 111 -1.47 -10.72 0.32
C GLU A 111 -1.07 -9.26 0.16
N ILE A 112 0.23 -8.97 0.03
CA ILE A 112 0.74 -7.60 -0.20
C ILE A 112 0.14 -7.01 -1.49
N ALA A 113 0.08 -7.78 -2.58
CA ALA A 113 -0.46 -7.30 -3.85
C ALA A 113 -1.97 -6.95 -3.75
N ILE A 114 -2.74 -7.75 -3.00
CA ILE A 114 -4.17 -7.51 -2.77
C ILE A 114 -4.37 -6.29 -1.86
N ILE A 115 -3.62 -6.17 -0.76
CA ILE A 115 -3.69 -5.01 0.15
C ILE A 115 -3.34 -3.73 -0.60
N MET A 116 -2.31 -3.76 -1.44
CA MET A 116 -1.94 -2.61 -2.26
C MET A 116 -3.07 -2.23 -3.23
N SER A 117 -3.62 -3.18 -3.98
CA SER A 117 -4.74 -2.89 -4.90
C SER A 117 -6.00 -2.41 -4.18
N LEU A 118 -6.24 -2.89 -2.96
CA LEU A 118 -7.31 -2.38 -2.11
C LEU A 118 -7.06 -0.91 -1.73
N GLN A 119 -5.82 -0.53 -1.44
CA GLN A 119 -5.48 0.85 -1.07
C GLN A 119 -5.47 1.80 -2.28
N GLU A 120 -5.08 1.33 -3.47
CA GLU A 120 -5.02 2.15 -4.68
C GLU A 120 -6.38 2.39 -5.33
N SER A 121 -7.24 1.38 -5.38
CA SER A 121 -8.53 1.50 -6.10
C SER A 121 -9.71 0.86 -5.39
N GLY A 122 -9.49 0.25 -4.22
CA GLY A 122 -10.50 -0.58 -3.57
C GLY A 122 -10.78 -1.86 -4.34
N LEU A 123 -9.77 -2.48 -4.99
CA LEU A 123 -9.94 -3.66 -5.86
C LEU A 123 -10.86 -3.43 -7.06
N ARG A 124 -10.90 -2.20 -7.60
CA ARG A 124 -11.67 -1.84 -8.80
C ARG A 124 -10.74 -1.61 -9.97
N VAL A 125 -11.07 -2.08 -11.16
CA VAL A 125 -10.29 -1.75 -12.36
C VAL A 125 -10.74 -0.38 -12.88
N LEU A 126 -9.87 0.63 -12.79
CA LEU A 126 -10.22 2.00 -13.20
C LEU A 126 -9.64 2.35 -14.58
N ALA A 127 -10.48 2.93 -15.45
CA ALA A 127 -10.06 3.60 -16.67
C ALA A 127 -9.73 5.08 -16.38
N ASN A 128 -9.15 5.81 -17.33
CA ASN A 128 -8.76 7.21 -17.12
C ASN A 128 -9.02 8.02 -18.39
N THR A 129 -9.66 9.19 -18.24
CA THR A 129 -9.98 10.08 -19.36
C THR A 129 -8.75 10.71 -20.01
N SER A 130 -7.64 10.88 -19.27
CA SER A 130 -6.35 11.29 -19.81
C SER A 130 -5.73 10.24 -20.74
N VAL A 131 -6.23 8.99 -20.68
CA VAL A 131 -5.89 7.90 -21.61
C VAL A 131 -7.18 7.42 -22.30
N PRO A 132 -7.70 8.15 -23.30
CA PRO A 132 -9.04 7.90 -23.86
C PRO A 132 -9.25 6.47 -24.34
N ASP A 133 -8.22 5.85 -24.91
CA ASP A 133 -8.26 4.46 -25.37
C ASP A 133 -8.60 3.47 -24.23
N SER A 134 -8.33 3.81 -22.97
CA SER A 134 -8.61 2.96 -21.80
C SER A 134 -10.11 2.80 -21.56
N MET A 135 -10.91 3.79 -21.97
CA MET A 135 -12.37 3.79 -21.83
C MET A 135 -13.05 2.71 -22.69
N SER A 136 -12.34 2.16 -23.68
CA SER A 136 -12.83 1.07 -24.53
C SER A 136 -12.72 -0.32 -23.86
N TYR A 137 -12.01 -0.43 -22.75
CA TYR A 137 -11.84 -1.69 -22.00
C TYR A 137 -12.89 -1.80 -20.90
N GLN A 138 -13.17 -3.03 -20.44
CA GLN A 138 -14.01 -3.25 -19.27
C GLN A 138 -13.38 -2.62 -18.01
N HIS A 139 -14.14 -1.78 -17.31
CA HIS A 139 -13.70 -1.07 -16.11
C HIS A 139 -14.87 -0.89 -15.13
N ASP A 140 -14.54 -0.77 -13.84
CA ASP A 140 -15.47 -0.61 -12.73
C ASP A 140 -15.65 0.87 -12.34
N GLY A 141 -15.02 1.77 -13.09
CA GLY A 141 -15.13 3.21 -12.94
C GLY A 141 -13.98 3.96 -13.61
N VAL A 142 -13.93 5.26 -13.35
CA VAL A 142 -12.97 6.18 -13.95
C VAL A 142 -12.16 6.83 -12.82
N GLY A 143 -10.84 6.72 -12.90
CA GLY A 143 -9.88 7.44 -12.08
C GLY A 143 -9.53 8.79 -12.71
N THR A 144 -9.01 9.70 -11.88
CA THR A 144 -8.70 11.08 -12.27
C THR A 144 -7.21 11.42 -12.24
N ASP A 145 -6.38 10.50 -11.73
CA ASP A 145 -4.98 10.80 -11.42
C ASP A 145 -4.10 10.57 -12.66
N ASP A 146 -3.55 11.67 -13.20
CA ASP A 146 -2.67 11.72 -14.37
C ASP A 146 -3.07 10.70 -15.45
N ASP A 147 -2.24 9.68 -15.69
CA ASP A 147 -2.40 8.58 -16.64
C ASP A 147 -2.48 7.21 -15.95
N SER A 148 -2.82 7.17 -14.66
CA SER A 148 -2.93 5.93 -13.87
C SER A 148 -4.10 5.08 -14.33
N LEU A 149 -3.88 3.76 -14.40
CA LEU A 149 -4.85 2.78 -14.91
C LEU A 149 -4.88 1.49 -14.09
N GLY A 150 -6.01 0.78 -14.17
CA GLY A 150 -6.18 -0.58 -13.66
C GLY A 150 -6.53 -0.65 -12.17
N SER A 151 -6.34 -1.82 -11.57
CA SER A 151 -6.63 -2.08 -10.15
C SER A 151 -5.55 -1.60 -9.17
N ALA A 152 -4.39 -1.26 -9.71
CA ALA A 152 -3.21 -0.88 -8.95
C ALA A 152 -2.68 0.50 -9.34
N GLN A 153 -3.50 1.27 -10.07
CA GLN A 153 -3.24 2.65 -10.45
C GLN A 153 -1.82 2.87 -11.00
N GLN A 154 -1.34 1.94 -11.84
CA GLN A 154 0.01 2.04 -12.37
C GLN A 154 0.06 3.06 -13.50
N ARG A 155 1.13 3.86 -13.53
CA ARG A 155 1.40 4.82 -14.60
C ARG A 155 2.19 4.18 -15.75
N PRO A 156 1.59 3.97 -16.92
CA PRO A 156 2.27 3.37 -18.05
C PRO A 156 3.25 4.39 -18.67
N SER A 157 4.53 4.32 -18.29
CA SER A 157 5.60 5.03 -19.00
C SER A 157 5.64 4.59 -20.48
N SER A 158 5.05 5.40 -21.37
CA SER A 158 5.09 5.31 -22.83
C SER A 158 5.34 3.91 -23.41
N GLY A 159 4.28 3.08 -23.49
CA GLY A 159 4.39 1.73 -24.06
C GLY A 159 3.02 1.10 -24.37
N ARG A 160 2.75 0.92 -25.68
CA ARG A 160 1.48 0.63 -26.37
C ARG A 160 0.67 -0.63 -26.01
N ASN A 161 0.86 -1.24 -24.83
CA ASN A 161 0.05 -2.40 -24.45
C ASN A 161 -1.01 -2.03 -23.41
N LEU A 162 -1.96 -1.21 -23.85
CA LEU A 162 -3.04 -0.71 -23.02
C LEU A 162 -3.84 -1.86 -22.39
N SER A 163 -4.15 -2.88 -23.19
CA SER A 163 -4.75 -4.14 -22.74
C SER A 163 -4.06 -4.78 -21.52
N ARG A 164 -2.75 -4.59 -21.32
CA ARG A 164 -2.03 -5.14 -20.15
C ARG A 164 -2.33 -4.38 -18.86
N TRP A 165 -2.57 -3.08 -18.95
CA TRP A 165 -2.85 -2.21 -17.79
C TRP A 165 -4.31 -2.28 -17.35
N MET A 166 -5.22 -2.57 -18.28
CA MET A 166 -6.66 -2.74 -17.99
C MET A 166 -7.03 -4.15 -17.54
N ARG A 167 -6.09 -5.09 -17.53
CA ARG A 167 -6.31 -6.38 -16.87
C ARG A 167 -6.32 -6.16 -15.35
N PRO A 168 -7.16 -6.91 -14.60
CA PRO A 168 -7.21 -6.85 -13.14
C PRO A 168 -5.86 -7.08 -12.45
N VAL A 169 -4.94 -7.76 -13.14
CA VAL A 169 -3.58 -8.00 -12.70
C VAL A 169 -2.62 -7.53 -13.79
N GLY A 170 -2.07 -6.34 -13.60
CA GLY A 170 -0.97 -5.83 -14.41
C GLY A 170 0.33 -6.56 -14.05
N VAL A 171 0.99 -7.17 -15.03
CA VAL A 171 2.21 -8.01 -14.82
C VAL A 171 3.37 -7.25 -14.15
N ARG A 172 3.32 -5.91 -14.05
CA ARG A 172 4.34 -5.13 -13.32
C ARG A 172 4.16 -5.17 -11.80
N LEU A 173 2.99 -5.56 -11.27
CA LEU A 173 2.80 -5.82 -9.84
C LEU A 173 3.46 -7.13 -9.37
N LEU A 174 3.48 -8.15 -10.23
CA LEU A 174 3.97 -9.48 -9.84
C LEU A 174 5.48 -9.66 -10.16
N SER A 175 6.08 -8.70 -10.87
CA SER A 175 7.53 -8.60 -11.04
C SER A 175 8.11 -7.86 -9.82
N LEU A 176 8.52 -8.64 -8.81
CA LEU A 176 9.10 -8.26 -7.50
C LEU A 176 10.23 -7.20 -7.46
N SER A 177 10.59 -6.56 -8.57
CA SER A 177 11.69 -5.60 -8.63
C SER A 177 11.27 -4.13 -8.56
N ARG A 178 9.97 -3.80 -8.63
CA ARG A 178 9.49 -2.40 -8.72
C ARG A 178 8.21 -2.04 -7.96
N VAL A 179 7.68 -2.95 -7.14
CA VAL A 179 6.46 -2.67 -6.34
C VAL A 179 6.68 -1.51 -5.35
N PHE A 180 7.91 -1.27 -4.91
CA PHE A 180 8.25 -0.19 -3.98
C PHE A 180 8.57 1.17 -4.60
N LEU A 181 8.69 1.30 -5.94
CA LEU A 181 9.16 2.55 -6.54
C LEU A 181 8.02 3.51 -6.96
N VAL A 182 6.77 3.15 -6.74
CA VAL A 182 5.60 3.99 -7.12
C VAL A 182 4.77 4.41 -5.91
N ALA A 183 5.01 3.83 -4.73
CA ALA A 183 4.34 4.19 -3.48
C ALA A 183 5.34 4.75 -2.46
N CYS A 184 6.04 5.83 -2.80
CA CYS A 184 6.57 6.82 -1.85
C CYS A 184 7.02 8.09 -2.58
#